data_AF-A0A382W506-F1
#
_entry.id   AF-A0A382W506-F1
#
_cell.length_a   1.000
_cell.length_b   1.000
_cell.length_c   1.000
_cell.angle_alpha   90.00
_cell.angle_beta   90.00
_cell.angle_gamma   90.00
#
_symmetry.space_group_name_H-M   'P 1'
#
loop_
_entity.id
_entity.type
_entity.pdbx_description
1 polymer ?
#
loop_
_entity_poly.entity_id
_entity_poly.type
_entity_poly.pdbx_seq_one_letter_code
_entity_poly.pdbx_strand_id
1 'polypeptide(L)'
;MMDPMDFSTGTTNPETFPIEELAEAAARAVREHGVELNTYPGNLGHEGLRKLMAKRELDREGVAMNPERIMLTNASMQAVTLVAETLCQ
;
A
#
# COMPACT_ATOMS: atom_id res chain seq x y z
N MET A 1 20.50 -21.11 -28.05
CA MET A 1 21.01 -20.02 -27.20
C MET A 1 20.03 -19.92 -26.05
N MET A 2 20.48 -20.01 -24.80
CA MET A 2 19.58 -19.90 -23.65
C MET A 2 19.27 -18.43 -23.41
N ASP A 3 18.01 -18.10 -23.08
CA ASP A 3 17.66 -16.74 -22.72
C ASP A 3 18.41 -16.29 -21.45
N PRO A 4 18.80 -15.01 -21.35
CA PRO A 4 19.48 -14.48 -20.16
C PRO A 4 18.58 -14.61 -18.92
N MET A 5 19.13 -15.15 -17.83
CA MET A 5 18.47 -15.11 -16.51
C MET A 5 18.87 -13.84 -15.77
N ASP A 6 17.88 -13.01 -15.46
CA ASP A 6 18.07 -11.75 -14.74
C ASP A 6 17.89 -11.95 -13.23
N PHE A 7 18.95 -11.72 -12.47
CA PHE A 7 18.98 -11.78 -11.00
C PHE A 7 19.14 -10.39 -10.35
N SER A 8 18.99 -9.31 -11.12
CA SER A 8 19.29 -7.93 -10.70
C SER A 8 18.06 -7.11 -10.30
N THR A 9 16.85 -7.61 -10.58
CA THR A 9 15.61 -6.85 -10.36
C THR A 9 14.98 -7.12 -8.99
N GLY A 10 14.39 -6.07 -8.40
CA GLY A 10 13.65 -6.12 -7.13
C GLY A 10 12.12 -6.14 -7.33
N THR A 11 11.65 -6.52 -8.51
CA THR A 11 10.22 -6.52 -8.86
C THR A 11 9.56 -7.84 -8.50
N THR A 12 8.26 -7.81 -8.18
CA THR A 12 7.46 -9.02 -7.95
C THR A 12 7.34 -9.87 -9.22
N ASN A 13 7.22 -11.19 -9.07
CA ASN A 13 6.96 -12.11 -10.18
C ASN A 13 5.60 -11.75 -10.84
N PRO A 14 5.57 -11.35 -12.13
CA PRO A 14 4.35 -10.96 -12.82
C PRO A 14 3.32 -12.10 -12.92
N GLU A 15 3.76 -13.36 -13.00
CA GLU A 15 2.87 -14.52 -13.10
C GLU A 15 2.06 -14.78 -11.82
N THR A 16 2.51 -14.26 -10.68
CA THR A 16 1.81 -14.40 -9.40
C THR A 16 0.93 -13.20 -9.06
N PHE A 17 0.93 -12.17 -9.90
CA PHE A 17 0.15 -10.97 -9.65
C PHE A 17 -1.34 -11.23 -9.96
N PRO A 18 -2.27 -10.98 -9.02
CA PRO A 18 -3.69 -11.29 -9.19
C PRO A 18 -4.39 -10.22 -10.03
N ILE A 19 -4.16 -10.25 -11.35
CA ILE A 19 -4.64 -9.22 -12.28
C ILE A 19 -6.17 -9.14 -12.27
N GLU A 20 -6.84 -10.27 -12.45
CA GLU A 20 -8.30 -10.33 -12.58
C GLU A 20 -8.99 -9.96 -11.26
N GLU A 21 -8.52 -10.50 -10.14
CA GLU A 21 -9.10 -10.22 -8.82
C GLU A 21 -8.91 -8.75 -8.42
N LEU A 22 -7.76 -8.15 -8.77
CA LEU A 22 -7.53 -6.73 -8.54
C LEU A 22 -8.45 -5.87 -9.42
N ALA A 23 -8.63 -6.23 -10.69
CA ALA A 23 -9.53 -5.53 -11.60
C ALA A 23 -10.99 -5.59 -11.10
N GLU A 24 -11.46 -6.75 -10.67
CA GLU A 24 -12.79 -6.93 -10.09
C GLU A 24 -12.99 -6.13 -8.80
N ALA A 25 -11.99 -6.14 -7.92
CA ALA A 25 -12.01 -5.37 -6.68
C ALA A 25 -12.04 -3.86 -6.96
N ALA A 26 -11.25 -3.37 -7.92
CA ALA A 26 -11.25 -1.97 -8.32
C ALA A 26 -12.60 -1.55 -8.92
N ALA A 27 -13.16 -2.36 -9.82
CA ALA A 27 -14.47 -2.08 -10.42
C ALA A 27 -15.59 -2.02 -9.37
N ARG A 28 -15.54 -2.89 -8.35
CA ARG A 28 -16.47 -2.84 -7.22
C ARG A 28 -16.27 -1.58 -6.38
N ALA A 29 -15.04 -1.25 -6.02
CA ALA A 29 -14.72 -0.06 -5.23
C ALA A 29 -15.19 1.24 -5.90
N VAL A 30 -15.04 1.36 -7.23
CA VAL A 30 -15.53 2.53 -7.97
C VAL A 30 -17.05 2.69 -7.88
N ARG A 31 -17.80 1.58 -7.93
CA ARG A 31 -19.27 1.60 -7.81
C ARG A 31 -19.73 1.91 -6.39
N GLU A 32 -19.05 1.37 -5.38
CA GLU A 32 -19.42 1.52 -3.97
C GLU A 32 -18.99 2.86 -3.38
N HIS A 33 -17.82 3.37 -3.76
CA HIS A 33 -17.15 4.53 -3.15
C HIS A 33 -17.02 5.73 -4.09
N GLY A 34 -17.75 5.77 -5.21
CA GLY A 34 -17.57 6.76 -6.27
C GLY A 34 -17.62 8.22 -5.81
N VAL A 35 -18.42 8.56 -4.80
CA VAL A 35 -18.47 9.91 -4.24
C VAL A 35 -17.19 10.24 -3.47
N GLU A 36 -16.72 9.33 -2.62
CA GLU A 36 -15.52 9.53 -1.79
C GLU A 36 -14.25 9.63 -2.64
N LEU A 37 -14.21 8.92 -3.78
CA LEU A 37 -13.12 9.01 -4.76
C LEU A 37 -12.97 10.40 -5.38
N ASN A 38 -13.98 11.26 -5.30
CA ASN A 38 -13.92 12.65 -5.77
C ASN A 38 -13.49 13.65 -4.68
N THR A 39 -13.04 13.16 -3.52
CA THR A 39 -12.62 13.99 -2.41
C THR A 39 -11.18 13.68 -2.00
N TYR A 40 -10.45 14.71 -1.56
CA TYR A 40 -9.12 14.48 -0.99
C TYR A 40 -9.23 13.76 0.36
N PRO A 41 -8.44 12.70 0.59
CA PRO A 41 -8.41 12.03 1.89
C PRO A 41 -7.78 12.96 2.94
N GLY A 42 -7.97 12.62 4.22
CA GLY A 42 -7.24 13.27 5.32
C GLY A 42 -5.73 13.01 5.28
N ASN A 43 -4.97 13.72 6.11
CA ASN A 43 -3.50 13.73 6.10
C ASN A 43 -2.83 12.36 6.32
N LEU A 44 -3.55 11.39 6.90
CA LEU A 44 -3.03 10.04 7.17
C LEU A 44 -3.38 9.02 6.07
N GLY A 45 -4.16 9.41 5.06
CA GLY A 45 -4.71 8.52 4.06
C GLY A 45 -5.97 7.75 4.52
N HIS A 46 -6.46 6.88 3.63
CA HIS A 46 -7.72 6.16 3.76
C HIS A 46 -7.82 5.33 5.06
N GLU A 47 -8.87 5.57 5.85
CA GLU A 47 -9.06 4.94 7.16
C GLU A 47 -9.22 3.42 7.09
N GLY A 48 -10.03 2.92 6.16
CA GLY A 48 -10.26 1.47 6.02
C GLY A 48 -8.96 0.71 5.72
N LEU A 49 -8.06 1.32 4.94
CA LEU A 49 -6.77 0.71 4.61
C LEU A 49 -5.83 0.74 5.82
N ARG A 50 -5.83 1.82 6.62
CA ARG A 50 -5.08 1.86 7.88
C ARG A 50 -5.54 0.78 8.88
N LYS A 51 -6.85 0.54 9.00
CA LYS A 51 -7.40 -0.55 9.83
C LYS A 51 -6.97 -1.93 9.30
N LEU A 52 -7.01 -2.12 7.98
CA LEU A 52 -6.55 -3.36 7.36
C LEU A 52 -5.06 -3.61 7.60
N MET A 53 -4.22 -2.57 7.51
CA MET A 53 -2.79 -2.70 7.81
C MET A 53 -2.54 -3.02 9.28
N ALA A 54 -3.23 -2.37 10.22
CA ALA A 54 -3.12 -2.71 11.63
C ALA A 54 -3.48 -4.19 11.92
N LYS A 55 -4.56 -4.69 11.28
CA LYS A 55 -4.92 -6.10 11.35
C LYS A 55 -3.84 -7.00 10.74
N ARG A 56 -3.29 -6.64 9.58
CA ARG A 56 -2.24 -7.39 8.90
C ARG A 56 -0.98 -7.52 9.76
N GLU A 57 -0.57 -6.47 10.46
CA GLU A 57 0.60 -6.52 11.36
C GLU A 57 0.34 -7.40 12.59
N LEU A 58 -0.88 -7.38 13.13
CA LEU A 58 -1.26 -8.31 14.20
C LEU A 58 -1.25 -9.76 13.73
N ASP A 59 -1.85 -10.04 12.56
CA ASP A 59 -1.96 -11.41 12.04
C ASP A 59 -0.60 -11.98 11.63
N ARG A 60 0.29 -11.15 11.06
CA ARG A 60 1.60 -11.58 10.51
C ARG A 60 2.71 -11.59 11.55
N GLU A 61 2.76 -10.57 12.40
CA GLU A 61 3.88 -10.32 13.32
C GLU A 61 3.48 -10.42 14.80
N GLY A 62 2.19 -10.57 15.11
CA GLY A 62 1.68 -10.54 16.49
C GLY A 62 1.69 -9.14 17.13
N VAL A 63 1.86 -8.09 16.33
CA VAL A 63 2.00 -6.70 16.82
C VAL A 63 0.69 -5.95 16.72
N ALA A 64 0.12 -5.58 17.87
CA ALA A 64 -1.07 -4.73 17.91
C ALA A 64 -0.71 -3.26 17.61
N MET A 65 -1.31 -2.72 16.54
CA MET A 65 -1.11 -1.32 16.12
C MET A 65 -2.40 -0.51 16.23
N ASN A 66 -2.32 0.73 16.73
CA ASN A 66 -3.43 1.68 16.64
C ASN A 66 -3.47 2.27 15.21
N PRO A 67 -4.58 2.10 14.45
CA PRO A 67 -4.74 2.67 13.10
C PRO A 67 -4.57 4.19 13.01
N GLU A 68 -4.78 4.93 14.10
CA GLU A 68 -4.58 6.39 14.17
C GLU A 68 -3.10 6.78 14.17
N ARG A 69 -2.20 5.83 14.44
CA ARG A 69 -0.73 6.02 14.38
C ARG A 69 -0.12 5.48 13.09
N ILE A 70 -0.94 5.17 12.10
CA ILE A 70 -0.51 4.72 10.77
C ILE A 70 -0.75 5.86 9.77
N MET A 71 0.26 6.18 8.99
CA MET A 71 0.15 7.09 7.84
C MET A 71 0.43 6.30 6.56
N LEU A 72 -0.43 6.44 5.57
CA LEU A 72 -0.21 5.86 4.25
C LEU A 72 0.65 6.80 3.42
N THR A 73 1.66 6.23 2.77
CA THR A 73 2.56 6.95 1.87
C THR A 73 2.51 6.35 0.48
N ASN A 74 2.91 7.13 -0.53
CA ASN A 74 3.15 6.65 -1.87
C ASN A 74 4.46 5.86 -1.89
N ALA A 75 4.33 4.56 -1.60
CA ALA A 75 5.43 3.63 -1.37
C ALA A 75 6.34 4.03 -0.18
N SER A 76 7.35 3.20 0.07
CA SER A 76 8.26 3.33 1.23
C SER A 76 9.16 4.56 1.16
N MET A 77 9.61 4.95 -0.04
CA MET A 77 10.56 6.05 -0.21
C MET A 77 10.01 7.39 0.26
N GLN A 78 8.70 7.65 0.09
CA GLN A 78 8.10 8.87 0.62
C GLN A 78 8.19 8.93 2.15
N ALA A 79 7.99 7.81 2.85
CA ALA A 79 8.15 7.78 4.31
C ALA A 79 9.60 8.10 4.73
N VAL A 80 10.59 7.53 4.03
CA VAL A 80 12.01 7.81 4.27
C VAL A 80 12.33 9.29 4.05
N THR A 81 11.82 9.87 2.95
CA THR A 81 12.00 11.29 2.65
C THR A 81 11.42 12.19 3.75
N LEU A 82 10.18 11.94 4.19
CA LEU A 82 9.54 12.74 5.24
C LEU A 82 10.33 12.70 6.57
N VAL A 83 10.90 11.55 6.92
CA VAL A 83 11.76 11.41 8.11
C VAL A 83 13.03 12.24 7.95
N ALA A 84 13.69 12.16 6.79
CA ALA A 84 14.91 12.93 6.52
C ALA A 84 14.65 14.45 6.53
N GLU A 85 13.58 14.90 5.88
CA GLU A 85 13.18 16.33 5.85
C GLU A 85 12.89 16.88 7.26
N THR A 86 12.38 16.03 8.15
CA THR A 86 12.01 16.43 9.51
C THR A 86 13.20 16.41 10.48
N LEU A 87 14.11 15.44 10.35
CA LEU A 87 15.12 15.16 11.37
C LEU A 87 16.57 15.45 10.94
N CYS A 88 16.85 15.56 9.64
CA CYS A 88 18.21 15.61 9.10
C CYS A 88 18.52 16.94 8.39
N GLN A 89 17.84 18.03 8.75
CA GLN A 89 18.14 19.37 8.23
C GLN A 89 19.60 19.77 8.50
#